data_AF-A0A0B1SMJ5-F1
#
_entry.id   AF-A0A0B1SMJ5-F1
#
_cell.length_a   1.000
_cell.length_b   1.000
_cell.length_c   1.000
_cell.angle_alpha   90.00
_cell.angle_beta   90.00
_cell.angle_gamma   90.00
#
_symmetry.space_group_name_H-M   'P 1'
#
loop_
_entity.id
_entity.type
_entity.pdbx_description
1 polymer ?
#
loop_
_entity_poly.entity_id
_entity_poly.type
_entity_poly.pdbx_seq_one_letter_code
_entity_poly.pdbx_strand_id
1 'polypeptide(L)'
;MCYDEMTDVLRIHFLDAHNTRRISLALGNLVDYESNTLPTATNMYRLIWNCDLEKESIDFIKTCPSDPTLVYYLDGKNVHTQPANDLTFKKGVKNAIMAWFSPYRSYKGPGLSATFSGHHHREIFTYTQVFS
;
A
#
# COMPACT_ATOMS: atom_id res chain seq x y z
N MET A 1 6.29 17.32 -15.84
CA MET A 1 6.27 17.66 -14.40
C MET A 1 4.95 17.16 -13.85
N CYS A 2 4.96 16.54 -12.66
CA CYS A 2 3.74 16.14 -11.97
C CYS A 2 3.08 17.35 -11.27
N TYR A 3 2.03 17.15 -10.46
CA TYR A 3 1.16 18.20 -9.91
C TYR A 3 1.73 18.86 -8.63
N ASP A 4 1.37 20.11 -8.34
CA ASP A 4 1.97 20.90 -7.26
C ASP A 4 1.47 20.51 -5.85
N GLU A 5 0.32 19.83 -5.74
CA GLU A 5 -0.21 19.35 -4.46
C GLU A 5 0.63 18.22 -3.82
N MET A 6 1.53 17.62 -4.60
CA MET A 6 2.48 16.60 -4.15
C MET A 6 3.91 17.08 -4.37
N THR A 7 4.77 16.93 -3.37
CA THR A 7 6.19 17.29 -3.49
C THR A 7 7.04 16.09 -3.88
N ASP A 8 8.16 16.32 -4.58
CA ASP A 8 9.08 15.24 -4.97
C ASP A 8 9.60 14.44 -3.78
N VAL A 9 9.80 15.09 -2.64
CA VAL A 9 10.19 14.42 -1.39
C VAL A 9 9.15 13.37 -0.97
N LEU A 10 7.86 13.68 -1.07
CA LEU A 10 6.79 12.73 -0.74
C LEU A 10 6.65 11.63 -1.79
N ARG A 11 6.82 11.96 -3.09
CA ARG A 11 6.85 10.97 -4.19
C ARG A 11 7.93 9.93 -3.95
N ILE A 12 9.15 10.39 -3.66
CA ILE A 12 10.31 9.53 -3.35
C ILE A 12 10.00 8.67 -2.11
N HIS A 13 9.44 9.25 -1.05
CA HIS A 13 9.08 8.50 0.15
C HIS A 13 8.07 7.38 -0.11
N PHE A 14 7.03 7.63 -0.91
CA PHE A 14 6.09 6.58 -1.31
C PHE A 14 6.79 5.50 -2.14
N LEU A 15 7.54 5.89 -3.16
CA LEU A 15 8.17 4.97 -4.11
C LEU A 15 9.21 4.07 -3.44
N ASP A 16 10.09 4.65 -2.63
CA ASP A 16 11.14 3.93 -1.90
C ASP A 16 10.53 2.98 -0.87
N ALA A 17 9.49 3.42 -0.16
CA ALA A 17 8.85 2.58 0.83
C ALA A 17 8.18 1.35 0.23
N HIS A 18 7.51 1.48 -0.92
CA HIS A 18 6.92 0.35 -1.62
C HIS A 18 8.00 -0.56 -2.19
N ASN A 19 8.96 -0.02 -2.94
CA ASN A 19 10.02 -0.82 -3.56
C ASN A 19 10.90 -1.54 -2.54
N THR A 20 11.19 -0.92 -1.38
CA THR A 20 11.93 -1.56 -0.28
C THR A 20 11.18 -2.78 0.28
N ARG A 21 9.85 -2.68 0.44
CA ARG A 21 9.03 -3.81 0.89
C ARG A 21 8.94 -4.90 -0.16
N ARG A 22 8.75 -4.53 -1.43
CA ARG A 22 8.68 -5.46 -2.57
C ARG A 22 9.96 -6.27 -2.71
N ILE A 23 11.14 -5.63 -2.64
CA ILE A 23 12.41 -6.37 -2.67
C ILE A 23 12.61 -7.23 -1.41
N SER A 24 12.20 -6.74 -0.24
CA SER A 24 12.24 -7.53 1.00
C SER A 24 11.39 -8.80 0.90
N LEU A 25 10.19 -8.71 0.33
CA LEU A 25 9.34 -9.89 0.06
C LEU A 25 10.00 -10.81 -0.95
N ALA A 26 10.47 -10.26 -2.07
CA ALA A 26 11.07 -11.03 -3.16
C ALA A 26 12.27 -11.87 -2.69
N LEU A 27 13.07 -11.33 -1.77
CA LEU A 27 14.22 -11.99 -1.16
C LEU A 27 13.87 -12.92 0.02
N GLY A 28 12.61 -13.04 0.41
CA GLY A 28 12.18 -13.94 1.51
C GLY A 28 12.46 -13.39 2.91
N ASN A 29 12.56 -12.06 3.07
CA ASN A 29 12.90 -11.42 4.35
C ASN A 29 11.67 -11.04 5.19
N LEU A 30 10.47 -11.45 4.79
CA LEU A 30 9.23 -11.12 5.50
C LEU A 30 8.60 -12.37 6.10
N VAL A 31 8.17 -12.26 7.36
CA VAL A 31 7.41 -13.28 8.07
C VAL A 31 5.98 -12.80 8.29
N ASP A 32 5.02 -13.71 8.16
CA ASP A 32 3.60 -13.45 8.37
C ASP A 32 3.19 -13.51 9.85
N TYR A 33 1.89 -13.35 10.10
CA TYR A 33 1.30 -13.41 11.44
C TYR A 33 1.45 -14.76 12.15
N GLU A 34 1.63 -15.86 11.40
CA GLU A 34 1.89 -17.22 11.90
C GLU A 34 3.41 -17.48 12.08
N SER A 35 4.26 -16.47 11.87
CA SER A 35 5.73 -16.60 11.85
C SER A 35 6.28 -17.47 10.71
N ASN A 36 5.49 -17.71 9.67
CA ASN A 36 5.97 -18.36 8.46
C ASN A 36 6.66 -17.33 7.57
N THR A 37 7.76 -17.73 6.91
CA THR A 37 8.36 -16.90 5.87
C THR A 37 7.41 -16.82 4.67
N LEU A 38 7.09 -15.60 4.25
CA LEU A 38 6.27 -15.37 3.06
C LEU A 38 7.00 -15.89 1.80
N PRO A 39 6.26 -16.36 0.78
CA PRO A 39 6.87 -16.89 -0.43
C PRO A 39 7.70 -15.82 -1.15
N THR A 40 8.89 -16.22 -1.62
CA THR A 40 9.76 -15.37 -2.46
C THR A 40 9.11 -15.10 -3.81
N ALA A 41 9.52 -14.04 -4.48
CA ALA A 41 9.01 -13.66 -5.81
C ALA A 41 10.14 -13.58 -6.82
N THR A 42 10.00 -14.30 -7.94
CA THR A 42 11.01 -14.33 -9.02
C THR A 42 10.82 -13.23 -10.07
N ASN A 43 9.63 -12.62 -10.15
CA ASN A 43 9.30 -11.57 -11.11
C ASN A 43 8.58 -10.38 -10.46
N MET A 44 9.09 -9.92 -9.31
CA MET A 44 8.55 -8.76 -8.61
C MET A 44 8.99 -7.46 -9.31
N TYR A 45 8.07 -6.79 -10.01
CA TYR A 45 8.41 -5.56 -10.73
C TYR A 45 8.75 -4.41 -9.76
N ARG A 46 9.77 -3.63 -10.12
CA ARG A 46 10.06 -2.35 -9.48
C ARG A 46 9.02 -1.32 -9.92
N LEU A 47 8.39 -0.66 -8.95
CA LEU A 47 7.45 0.41 -9.22
C LEU A 47 8.20 1.67 -9.68
N ILE A 48 7.55 2.42 -10.56
CA ILE A 48 7.94 3.76 -10.99
C ILE A 48 6.81 4.74 -10.64
N TRP A 49 7.15 6.01 -10.43
CA TRP A 49 6.14 7.05 -10.22
C TRP A 49 5.42 7.36 -11.53
N ASN A 50 4.09 7.49 -11.49
CA ASN A 50 3.26 7.86 -12.63
C ASN A 50 2.41 9.08 -12.27
N CYS A 51 2.57 10.19 -13.00
CA CYS A 51 1.86 11.44 -12.70
C CYS A 51 0.35 11.35 -12.95
N ASP A 52 -0.12 10.47 -13.85
CA ASP A 52 -1.55 10.31 -14.13
C ASP A 52 -2.23 9.58 -12.96
N LEU A 53 -1.60 8.55 -12.40
CA LEU A 53 -2.08 7.89 -11.18
C LEU A 53 -2.03 8.83 -9.96
N GLU A 54 -1.03 9.71 -9.89
CA GLU A 54 -1.00 10.78 -8.89
C GLU A 54 -2.19 11.72 -9.05
N LYS A 55 -2.51 12.14 -10.28
CA LYS A 55 -3.66 13.00 -10.57
C LYS A 55 -4.95 12.36 -10.10
N GLU A 56 -5.18 11.10 -10.49
CA GLU A 56 -6.38 10.35 -10.10
C GLU A 56 -6.48 10.23 -8.57
N SER A 57 -5.36 10.05 -7.89
CA SER A 57 -5.30 10.00 -6.43
C SER A 57 -5.63 11.36 -5.81
N ILE A 58 -5.09 12.47 -6.34
CA ILE A 58 -5.38 13.84 -5.90
C ILE A 58 -6.86 14.16 -6.11
N ASP A 59 -7.39 13.88 -7.29
CA ASP A 59 -8.78 14.15 -7.65
C ASP A 59 -9.73 13.35 -6.75
N PHE A 60 -9.37 12.10 -6.45
CA PHE A 60 -10.11 11.26 -5.51
C PHE A 60 -10.11 11.84 -4.08
N ILE A 61 -8.94 12.15 -3.50
CA ILE A 61 -8.87 12.65 -2.10
C ILE A 61 -9.48 14.05 -1.93
N LYS A 62 -9.51 14.88 -2.98
CA LYS A 62 -10.17 16.19 -2.98
C LYS A 62 -11.66 16.10 -2.71
N THR A 63 -12.30 14.97 -3.01
CA THR A 63 -13.71 14.73 -2.68
C THR A 63 -13.97 14.53 -1.19
N CYS A 64 -12.92 14.34 -0.38
CA CYS A 64 -13.00 14.00 1.04
C CYS A 64 -13.98 12.83 1.31
N PRO A 65 -13.69 11.63 0.78
CA PRO A 65 -14.60 10.50 0.87
C PRO A 65 -14.87 10.13 2.34
N SER A 66 -16.14 10.12 2.72
CA SER A 66 -16.60 9.89 4.09
C SER A 66 -16.49 8.43 4.55
N ASP A 67 -16.42 7.47 3.60
CA ASP A 67 -16.23 6.06 3.89
C ASP A 67 -15.06 5.48 3.05
N PRO A 68 -13.87 5.32 3.65
CA PRO A 68 -12.73 4.67 2.99
C PRO A 68 -13.02 3.24 2.55
N THR A 69 -14.04 2.59 3.14
CA THR A 69 -14.35 1.20 2.85
C THR A 69 -15.09 0.98 1.53
N LEU A 70 -15.69 2.03 0.98
CA LEU A 70 -16.24 2.01 -0.37
C LEU A 70 -15.15 2.03 -1.45
N VAL A 71 -13.92 2.41 -1.07
CA VAL A 71 -12.77 2.52 -1.98
C VAL A 71 -12.12 1.17 -2.25
N TYR A 72 -12.37 0.16 -1.41
CA TYR A 72 -11.84 -1.20 -1.62
C TYR A 72 -12.36 -1.87 -2.89
N TYR A 73 -13.43 -1.35 -3.48
CA TYR A 73 -13.97 -1.80 -4.77
C TYR A 73 -13.42 -1.02 -5.97
N LEU A 74 -12.56 -0.03 -5.73
CA LEU A 74 -11.89 0.71 -6.80
C LEU A 74 -10.58 -0.02 -7.14
N ASP A 75 -10.47 -0.48 -8.38
CA ASP A 75 -9.30 -1.19 -8.89
C ASP A 75 -8.01 -0.43 -8.57
N GLY A 76 -7.08 -1.09 -7.87
CA GLY A 76 -5.72 -0.61 -7.65
C GLY A 76 -5.54 0.48 -6.58
N LYS A 77 -6.52 0.77 -5.71
CA LYS A 77 -6.43 1.90 -4.75
C LYS A 77 -6.29 1.46 -3.29
N ASN A 78 -5.33 2.09 -2.60
CA ASN A 78 -5.21 2.04 -1.15
C ASN A 78 -5.51 3.43 -0.56
N VAL A 79 -6.38 3.50 0.46
CA VAL A 79 -6.76 4.75 1.13
C VAL A 79 -6.48 4.62 2.62
N HIS A 80 -6.03 5.71 3.23
CA HIS A 80 -5.81 5.82 4.66
C HIS A 80 -6.37 7.15 5.15
N THR A 81 -7.15 7.11 6.23
CA THR A 81 -7.65 8.29 6.93
C THR A 81 -7.23 8.25 8.38
N GLN A 82 -7.03 9.42 8.98
CA GLN A 82 -6.68 9.54 10.39
C GLN A 82 -7.05 10.94 10.88
N PRO A 83 -7.24 11.12 12.20
CA PRO A 83 -7.47 12.43 12.78
C PRO A 83 -6.35 13.43 12.40
N ALA A 84 -6.73 14.69 12.15
CA ALA A 84 -5.80 15.73 11.72
C ALA A 84 -4.84 16.22 12.83
N ASN A 85 -5.03 15.78 14.08
CA ASN A 85 -4.28 16.27 15.23
C ASN A 85 -2.78 15.95 15.08
N ASP A 86 -1.95 17.01 15.03
CA ASP A 86 -0.48 16.92 14.89
C ASP A 86 -0.01 16.14 13.64
N LEU A 87 -0.61 16.43 12.48
CA LEU A 87 -0.27 15.78 11.22
C LEU A 87 0.56 16.68 10.29
N THR A 88 1.82 16.30 10.06
CA THR A 88 2.57 16.76 8.87
C THR A 88 2.31 15.82 7.70
N PHE A 89 2.44 16.30 6.46
CA PHE A 89 2.31 15.43 5.27
C PHE A 89 3.26 14.22 5.35
N LYS A 90 4.50 14.41 5.81
CA LYS A 90 5.46 13.32 5.98
C LYS A 90 4.99 12.26 6.99
N LYS A 91 4.43 12.68 8.14
CA LYS A 91 3.84 11.77 9.13
C LYS A 91 2.61 11.07 8.55
N GLY A 92 1.81 11.78 7.78
CA GLY A 92 0.68 11.26 7.01
C GLY A 92 1.06 10.11 6.08
N VAL A 93 2.03 10.36 5.20
CA VAL A 93 2.57 9.37 4.26
C VAL A 93 3.12 8.15 5.00
N LYS A 94 3.92 8.36 6.05
CA LYS A 94 4.46 7.25 6.87
C LYS A 94 3.34 6.39 7.46
N ASN A 95 2.34 7.01 8.06
CA ASN A 95 1.23 6.29 8.70
C ASN A 95 0.41 5.51 7.66
N ALA A 96 0.12 6.11 6.50
CA ALA A 96 -0.60 5.45 5.42
C ALA A 96 0.13 4.19 4.92
N ILE A 97 1.43 4.32 4.60
CA ILE A 97 2.27 3.19 4.17
C ILE A 97 2.32 2.08 5.23
N MET A 98 2.42 2.45 6.50
CA MET A 98 2.41 1.48 7.59
C MET A 98 1.06 0.76 7.69
N ALA A 99 -0.05 1.48 7.60
CA ALA A 99 -1.39 0.92 7.66
C ALA A 99 -1.70 -0.02 6.48
N TRP A 100 -1.28 0.34 5.27
CA TRP A 100 -1.46 -0.52 4.10
C TRP A 100 -0.60 -1.76 4.14
N PHE A 101 0.59 -1.66 4.72
CA PHE A 101 1.47 -2.81 4.79
C PHE A 101 1.14 -3.72 5.96
N SER A 102 0.80 -3.22 7.15
CA SER A 102 0.70 -4.01 8.40
C SER A 102 -0.17 -5.27 8.38
N PRO A 103 -1.23 -5.42 7.56
CA PRO A 103 -2.11 -6.58 7.69
C PRO A 103 -1.44 -7.95 7.49
N TYR A 104 -0.33 -8.07 6.75
CA TYR A 104 0.43 -9.34 6.67
C TYR A 104 0.92 -9.87 8.03
N ARG A 105 1.04 -9.01 9.05
CA ARG A 105 1.44 -9.39 10.41
C ARG A 105 0.26 -9.68 11.34
N SER A 106 -0.96 -9.41 10.92
CA SER A 106 -2.15 -9.47 11.79
C SER A 106 -3.22 -10.43 11.30
N TYR A 107 -3.21 -10.78 10.02
CA TYR A 107 -4.23 -11.60 9.39
C TYR A 107 -3.62 -12.71 8.56
N LYS A 108 -4.39 -13.79 8.43
CA LYS A 108 -4.09 -14.87 7.49
C LYS A 108 -4.11 -14.34 6.06
N GLY A 109 -2.96 -14.45 5.40
CA GLY A 109 -2.77 -14.04 4.02
C GLY A 109 -3.11 -15.12 2.98
N PRO A 110 -2.70 -14.91 1.73
CA PRO A 110 -2.76 -15.89 0.64
C PRO A 110 -1.99 -17.20 0.88
N GLY A 111 -1.21 -17.28 1.96
CA GLY A 111 -0.38 -18.43 2.29
C GLY A 111 0.76 -18.65 1.29
N LEU A 112 1.39 -19.82 1.38
CA LEU A 112 2.57 -20.17 0.58
C LEU A 112 2.29 -20.30 -0.92
N SER A 113 1.03 -20.54 -1.33
CA SER A 113 0.65 -20.56 -2.75
C SER A 113 0.51 -19.17 -3.36
N ALA A 114 0.62 -18.11 -2.55
CA ALA A 114 0.45 -16.72 -2.95
C ALA A 114 -0.84 -16.46 -3.75
N THR A 115 -1.91 -17.23 -3.48
CA THR A 115 -3.15 -17.18 -4.24
C THR A 115 -4.19 -16.31 -3.55
N PHE A 116 -4.56 -15.21 -4.19
CA PHE A 116 -5.67 -14.39 -3.72
C PHE A 116 -7.01 -14.99 -4.19
N SER A 117 -7.90 -15.33 -3.26
CA SER A 117 -9.24 -15.84 -3.52
C SER A 117 -10.31 -15.01 -2.80
N GLY A 118 -11.57 -15.13 -3.25
CA GLY A 118 -12.70 -14.41 -2.66
C GLY A 118 -13.05 -14.77 -1.21
N HIS A 119 -12.38 -15.78 -0.62
CA HIS A 119 -12.47 -16.09 0.81
C HIS A 119 -11.58 -15.21 1.68
N HIS A 120 -10.66 -14.45 1.09
CA HIS A 120 -9.82 -13.53 1.84
C HIS A 120 -10.63 -12.31 2.30
N HIS A 121 -10.43 -11.94 3.56
CA HIS A 121 -11.11 -10.82 4.17
C HIS A 121 -10.54 -9.48 3.65
N ARG A 122 -11.34 -8.40 3.74
CA ARG A 122 -10.98 -7.04 3.28
C ARG A 122 -9.69 -6.52 3.91
N GLU A 123 -9.37 -7.05 5.08
CA GLU A 123 -8.25 -6.71 5.94
C GLU A 123 -6.91 -6.90 5.22
N ILE A 124 -6.82 -7.84 4.27
CA ILE A 124 -5.56 -8.09 3.56
C ILE A 124 -5.39 -7.34 2.24
N PHE A 125 -6.45 -6.71 1.72
CA PHE A 125 -6.47 -6.15 0.36
C PHE A 125 -5.36 -5.12 0.16
N THR A 126 -5.14 -4.28 1.17
CA THR A 126 -4.18 -3.18 1.09
C THR A 126 -2.75 -3.68 0.97
N TYR A 127 -2.37 -4.73 1.71
CA TYR A 127 -1.00 -5.25 1.64
C TYR A 127 -0.80 -6.10 0.38
N THR A 128 -1.81 -6.86 -0.05
CA THR A 128 -1.70 -7.64 -1.29
C THR A 128 -1.51 -6.72 -2.50
N GLN A 129 -2.16 -5.55 -2.52
CA GLN A 129 -1.97 -4.53 -3.56
C GLN A 129 -0.57 -3.90 -3.55
N VAL A 130 0.10 -3.81 -2.39
CA VAL A 130 1.50 -3.35 -2.31
C VAL A 130 2.46 -4.32 -3.04
N PHE A 131 2.07 -5.58 -3.18
CA PHE A 131 2.90 -6.66 -3.74
C PHE A 131 2.45 -7.20 -5.10
N SER A 132 1.35 -6.70 -5.66
CA SER A 132 0.89 -7.08 -7.01
C SER A 132 1.85 -6.65 -8.11
#